data_AF-A0A4U1IUJ9-F1
#
_entry.id   AF-A0A4U1IUJ9-F1
#
_cell.length_a   1.000
_cell.length_b   1.000
_cell.length_c   1.000
_cell.angle_alpha   90.00
_cell.angle_beta   90.00
_cell.angle_gamma   90.00
#
_symmetry.space_group_name_H-M   'P 1'
#
loop_
_entity.id
_entity.type
_entity.pdbx_description
1 polymer ?
#
loop_
_entity_poly.entity_id
_entity_poly.type
_entity_poly.pdbx_seq_one_letter_code
_entity_poly.pdbx_strand_id
1 'polypeptide(L)'
;MKHDLEGKVILITGATDGIGKAAAMDFAKRGATMTIVGRNKEKTTQVLAELKDASGNQNLDLLLCDLSRMADVKRAAEAFKAKHDRLDVLVNNAGATFKRLSGTTATANCFEPGSVRTQFGGFGSDMGLLMNLVYAVARPFSKTPEQGADSLLWLATSPEAASRKGQFVSNRRPVDPSKQALDPKLAADLWTLSEKLCAEAKARSPLLPSAPPTLTGPAAP
;
A
#
# COMPACT_ATOMS: atom_id res chain seq x y z
N MET A 1 20.47 9.48 -1.74
CA MET A 1 21.37 9.05 -2.84
C MET A 1 20.51 8.50 -3.96
N LYS A 2 20.95 8.62 -5.21
CA LYS A 2 20.33 7.86 -6.31
C LYS A 2 20.57 6.37 -5.98
N HIS A 3 19.52 5.55 -5.90
CA HIS A 3 19.59 4.09 -5.68
C HIS A 3 19.82 3.54 -4.25
N ASP A 4 19.45 4.26 -3.17
CA ASP A 4 19.60 3.74 -1.80
C ASP A 4 18.65 2.59 -1.40
N LEU A 5 17.72 2.18 -2.27
CA LEU A 5 16.86 1.01 -2.09
C LEU A 5 17.24 -0.17 -2.99
N GLU A 6 18.40 -0.14 -3.65
CA GLU A 6 18.88 -1.28 -4.41
C GLU A 6 18.97 -2.54 -3.53
N GLY A 7 18.52 -3.68 -4.08
CA GLY A 7 18.42 -4.95 -3.35
C GLY A 7 17.26 -5.05 -2.34
N LYS A 8 16.43 -4.00 -2.18
CA LYS A 8 15.19 -4.05 -1.39
C LYS A 8 14.03 -4.52 -2.24
N VAL A 9 13.24 -5.45 -1.69
CA VAL A 9 12.02 -5.97 -2.33
C VAL A 9 10.78 -5.37 -1.68
N ILE A 10 9.96 -4.67 -2.46
CA ILE A 10 8.79 -3.92 -2.00
C ILE A 10 7.51 -4.46 -2.66
N LEU A 11 6.48 -4.71 -1.87
CA LEU A 11 5.13 -5.01 -2.34
C LEU A 11 4.20 -3.88 -1.93
N ILE A 12 3.55 -3.23 -2.89
CA ILE A 12 2.65 -2.09 -2.63
C ILE A 12 1.27 -2.33 -3.23
N THR A 13 0.24 -2.24 -2.38
CA THR A 13 -1.16 -2.23 -2.79
C THR A 13 -1.65 -0.82 -3.08
N GLY A 14 -2.61 -0.66 -4.00
CA GLY A 14 -3.19 0.66 -4.28
C GLY A 14 -2.25 1.65 -4.98
N ALA A 15 -1.21 1.15 -5.66
CA ALA A 15 -0.18 1.97 -6.31
C ALA A 15 -0.62 2.60 -7.66
N THR A 16 -1.87 2.41 -8.08
CA THR A 16 -2.33 2.89 -9.39
C THR A 16 -2.75 4.36 -9.39
N ASP A 17 -2.86 5.01 -8.24
CA ASP A 17 -3.29 6.40 -8.11
C ASP A 17 -2.80 7.04 -6.79
N GLY A 18 -2.95 8.36 -6.69
CA GLY A 18 -2.77 9.12 -5.46
C GLY A 18 -1.46 8.82 -4.72
N ILE A 19 -1.56 8.69 -3.38
CA ILE A 19 -0.43 8.50 -2.47
C ILE A 19 0.35 7.22 -2.80
N GLY A 20 -0.34 6.13 -3.10
CA GLY A 20 0.30 4.85 -3.44
C GLY A 20 1.15 4.96 -4.72
N LYS A 21 0.65 5.65 -5.76
CA LYS A 21 1.42 5.89 -6.98
C LYS A 21 2.63 6.79 -6.74
N ALA A 22 2.46 7.85 -5.95
CA ALA A 22 3.56 8.74 -5.59
C ALA A 22 4.66 8.00 -4.81
N ALA A 23 4.28 7.14 -3.86
CA ALA A 23 5.20 6.29 -3.13
C ALA A 23 5.93 5.29 -4.06
N ALA A 24 5.18 4.62 -4.95
CA ALA A 24 5.75 3.70 -5.93
C ALA A 24 6.78 4.39 -6.85
N MET A 25 6.51 5.63 -7.26
CA MET A 25 7.43 6.42 -8.07
C MET A 25 8.73 6.75 -7.32
N ASP A 26 8.65 7.12 -6.04
CA ASP A 26 9.84 7.36 -5.21
C ASP A 26 10.68 6.09 -5.03
N PHE A 27 10.03 4.98 -4.67
CA PHE A 27 10.70 3.68 -4.53
C PHE A 27 11.39 3.24 -5.82
N ALA A 28 10.71 3.40 -6.97
CA ALA A 28 11.26 3.07 -8.28
C ALA A 28 12.52 3.91 -8.60
N LYS A 29 12.45 5.24 -8.40
CA LYS A 29 13.60 6.16 -8.60
C LYS A 29 14.78 5.88 -7.68
N ARG A 30 14.52 5.26 -6.53
CA ARG A 30 15.52 4.85 -5.54
C ARG A 30 16.01 3.41 -5.74
N GLY A 31 15.67 2.77 -6.86
CA GLY A 31 16.27 1.49 -7.28
C GLY A 31 15.67 0.23 -6.66
N ALA A 32 14.52 0.33 -5.97
CA ALA A 32 13.88 -0.84 -5.38
C ALA A 32 13.47 -1.88 -6.45
N THR A 33 13.52 -3.16 -6.08
CA THR A 33 12.73 -4.19 -6.78
C THR A 33 11.31 -4.11 -6.24
N MET A 34 10.32 -3.89 -7.09
CA MET A 34 8.97 -3.59 -6.60
C MET A 34 7.87 -4.26 -7.42
N THR A 35 6.91 -4.83 -6.70
CA THR A 35 5.66 -5.34 -7.25
C THR A 35 4.52 -4.41 -6.88
N ILE A 36 3.84 -3.85 -7.89
CA ILE A 36 2.61 -3.09 -7.69
C ILE A 36 1.38 -4.02 -7.77
N VAL A 37 0.46 -3.89 -6.82
CA VAL A 37 -0.79 -4.65 -6.82
C VAL A 37 -1.94 -3.75 -7.25
N GLY A 38 -2.65 -4.18 -8.29
CA GLY A 38 -3.81 -3.47 -8.81
C GLY A 38 -4.90 -4.43 -9.26
N ARG A 39 -6.12 -3.91 -9.40
CA ARG A 39 -7.31 -4.72 -9.74
C ARG A 39 -7.67 -4.62 -11.22
N ASN A 40 -7.53 -3.42 -11.80
CA ASN A 40 -7.80 -3.15 -13.20
C ASN A 40 -6.51 -3.37 -14.00
N LYS A 41 -6.53 -4.30 -14.96
CA LYS A 41 -5.34 -4.72 -15.71
C LYS A 41 -4.73 -3.58 -16.50
N GLU A 42 -5.57 -2.83 -17.22
CA GLU A 42 -5.17 -1.77 -18.13
C GLU A 42 -4.50 -0.63 -17.36
N LYS A 43 -5.17 -0.11 -16.32
CA LYS A 43 -4.65 0.96 -15.45
C LYS A 43 -3.36 0.52 -14.74
N THR A 44 -3.29 -0.72 -14.26
CA THR A 44 -2.09 -1.21 -13.55
C THR A 44 -0.91 -1.36 -14.50
N THR A 45 -1.15 -1.86 -15.72
CA THR A 45 -0.11 -2.00 -16.74
C THR A 45 0.40 -0.64 -17.21
N GLN A 46 -0.50 0.32 -17.42
CA GLN A 46 -0.14 1.69 -17.76
C GLN A 46 0.74 2.32 -16.68
N VAL A 47 0.34 2.22 -15.41
CA VAL A 47 1.12 2.77 -14.29
C VAL A 47 2.48 2.08 -14.18
N LEU A 48 2.56 0.77 -14.40
CA LEU A 48 3.84 0.07 -14.41
C LEU A 48 4.78 0.63 -15.49
N ALA A 49 4.29 0.84 -16.71
CA ALA A 49 5.08 1.43 -17.80
C ALA A 49 5.55 2.86 -17.43
N GLU A 50 4.63 3.71 -16.95
CA GLU A 50 4.97 5.07 -16.50
C GLU A 50 6.05 5.08 -15.41
N LEU A 51 5.97 4.16 -14.44
CA LEU A 51 6.98 4.03 -13.38
C LEU A 51 8.34 3.63 -13.96
N LYS A 52 8.38 2.66 -14.87
CA LYS A 52 9.62 2.21 -15.53
C LYS A 52 10.26 3.33 -16.34
N ASP A 53 9.46 4.03 -17.16
CA ASP A 53 9.95 5.09 -18.05
C ASP A 53 10.48 6.28 -17.24
N ALA A 54 9.73 6.73 -16.23
CA ALA A 54 10.09 7.91 -15.45
C ALA A 54 11.23 7.68 -14.44
N SER A 55 11.46 6.42 -14.02
CA SER A 55 12.53 6.07 -13.09
C SER A 55 13.77 5.48 -13.75
N GLY A 56 13.65 4.94 -14.97
CA GLY A 56 14.67 4.11 -15.61
C GLY A 56 14.85 2.73 -14.96
N ASN A 57 14.05 2.38 -13.95
CA ASN A 57 14.17 1.13 -13.20
C ASN A 57 13.31 0.02 -13.85
N GLN A 58 13.96 -1.05 -14.31
CA GLN A 58 13.29 -2.17 -14.96
C GLN A 58 12.86 -3.29 -14.00
N ASN A 59 13.31 -3.24 -12.73
CA ASN A 59 13.02 -4.23 -11.68
C ASN A 59 11.62 -4.06 -11.06
N LEU A 60 10.67 -3.63 -11.89
CA LEU A 60 9.29 -3.38 -11.51
C LEU A 60 8.38 -4.39 -12.21
N ASP A 61 7.44 -4.95 -11.48
CA ASP A 61 6.39 -5.81 -12.02
C ASP A 61 5.03 -5.51 -11.38
N LEU A 62 4.01 -6.28 -11.78
CA LEU A 62 2.66 -6.15 -11.24
C LEU A 62 2.06 -7.50 -10.84
N LEU A 63 1.10 -7.43 -9.92
CA LEU A 63 0.17 -8.52 -9.62
C LEU A 63 -1.26 -8.01 -9.73
N LEU A 64 -2.08 -8.74 -10.50
CA LEU A 64 -3.51 -8.49 -10.56
C LEU A 64 -4.22 -9.19 -9.39
N CYS A 65 -4.83 -8.39 -8.52
CA CYS A 65 -5.52 -8.86 -7.33
C CYS A 65 -6.72 -7.98 -7.01
N ASP A 66 -7.89 -8.61 -6.86
CA ASP A 66 -9.00 -7.99 -6.15
C ASP A 66 -8.92 -8.31 -4.66
N LEU A 67 -8.55 -7.31 -3.85
CA LEU A 67 -8.45 -7.47 -2.40
C LEU A 67 -9.80 -7.77 -1.71
N SER A 68 -10.93 -7.58 -2.41
CA SER A 68 -12.25 -8.00 -1.90
C SER A 68 -12.49 -9.52 -2.02
N ARG A 69 -11.61 -10.24 -2.73
CA ARG A 69 -11.72 -11.69 -2.97
C ARG A 69 -10.55 -12.43 -2.34
N MET A 70 -10.81 -13.19 -1.27
CA MET A 70 -9.77 -13.94 -0.56
C MET A 70 -9.00 -14.95 -1.44
N ALA A 71 -9.66 -15.51 -2.46
CA ALA A 71 -9.01 -16.39 -3.44
C ALA A 71 -7.94 -15.64 -4.26
N ASP A 72 -8.22 -14.39 -4.67
CA ASP A 72 -7.27 -13.55 -5.39
C ASP A 72 -6.11 -13.12 -4.48
N VAL A 73 -6.39 -12.76 -3.23
CA VAL A 73 -5.35 -12.43 -2.23
C VAL A 73 -4.39 -13.61 -2.05
N LYS A 74 -4.93 -14.83 -1.88
CA LYS A 74 -4.09 -16.04 -1.75
C LYS A 74 -3.26 -16.28 -3.01
N ARG A 75 -3.87 -16.19 -4.20
CA ARG A 75 -3.18 -16.37 -5.47
C ARG A 75 -2.05 -15.35 -5.65
N ALA A 76 -2.30 -14.08 -5.34
CA ALA A 76 -1.30 -13.03 -5.41
C ALA A 76 -0.15 -13.27 -4.42
N ALA A 77 -0.45 -13.68 -3.19
CA ALA A 77 0.57 -14.02 -2.19
C ALA A 77 1.45 -15.20 -2.63
N GLU A 78 0.87 -16.27 -3.17
CA GLU A 78 1.67 -17.40 -3.69
C GLU A 78 2.48 -17.03 -4.93
N ALA A 79 1.92 -16.23 -5.84
CA ALA A 79 2.65 -15.73 -7.00
C ALA A 79 3.84 -14.84 -6.60
N PHE A 80 3.66 -13.98 -5.59
CA PHE A 80 4.75 -13.17 -5.04
C PHE A 80 5.84 -14.04 -4.43
N LYS A 81 5.46 -14.99 -3.57
CA LYS A 81 6.39 -15.93 -2.92
C LYS A 81 7.16 -16.81 -3.90
N ALA A 82 6.54 -17.20 -5.01
CA ALA A 82 7.19 -17.99 -6.04
C ALA A 82 8.26 -17.20 -6.82
N LYS A 83 8.18 -15.86 -6.81
CA LYS A 83 9.11 -14.98 -7.52
C LYS A 83 10.20 -14.39 -6.61
N HIS A 84 9.87 -14.13 -5.35
CA HIS A 84 10.74 -13.42 -4.42
C HIS A 84 10.95 -14.23 -3.15
N ASP A 85 12.21 -14.50 -2.81
CA ASP A 85 12.58 -15.23 -1.58
C ASP A 85 12.52 -14.35 -0.31
N ARG A 86 12.33 -13.04 -0.48
CA ARG A 86 12.28 -12.05 0.60
C ARG A 86 11.25 -10.96 0.33
N LEU A 87 10.81 -10.31 1.39
CA LEU A 87 10.00 -9.08 1.34
C LEU A 87 10.54 -8.11 2.40
N ASP A 88 11.05 -6.96 1.97
CA ASP A 88 11.59 -5.93 2.86
C ASP A 88 10.51 -4.96 3.32
N VAL A 89 9.62 -4.55 2.42
CA VAL A 89 8.54 -3.58 2.73
C VAL A 89 7.23 -4.06 2.14
N LEU A 90 6.22 -4.22 3.00
CA LEU A 90 4.83 -4.36 2.60
C LEU A 90 4.07 -3.06 2.86
N VAL A 91 3.61 -2.40 1.80
CA VAL A 91 2.73 -1.23 1.89
C VAL A 91 1.28 -1.69 1.72
N ASN A 92 0.62 -1.86 2.85
CA ASN A 92 -0.83 -1.97 2.92
C ASN A 92 -1.42 -0.56 2.90
N ASN A 93 -1.67 -0.02 1.69
CA ASN A 93 -2.35 1.25 1.51
C ASN A 93 -3.86 1.19 1.90
N ALA A 94 -4.29 0.08 2.51
CA ALA A 94 -5.52 -0.11 3.27
C ALA A 94 -5.14 -0.82 4.59
N GLY A 95 -5.55 -0.27 5.74
CA GLY A 95 -4.90 -0.40 7.06
C GLY A 95 -4.61 -1.81 7.63
N ALA A 96 -3.81 -1.85 8.71
CA ALA A 96 -3.37 -3.07 9.41
C ALA A 96 -3.31 -2.91 10.95
N THR A 97 -3.21 -4.04 11.68
CA THR A 97 -3.14 -4.15 13.16
C THR A 97 -1.85 -4.88 13.61
N PHE A 98 -1.34 -4.60 14.82
CA PHE A 98 0.11 -4.71 15.13
C PHE A 98 0.55 -5.59 16.32
N LYS A 99 -0.35 -6.32 16.99
CA LYS A 99 -0.01 -7.02 18.26
C LYS A 99 0.76 -8.34 18.13
N ARG A 100 0.86 -8.95 16.95
CA ARG A 100 1.38 -10.33 16.79
C ARG A 100 2.79 -10.44 16.19
N LEU A 101 3.53 -9.33 16.06
CA LEU A 101 4.90 -9.35 15.52
C LEU A 101 5.99 -9.63 16.57
N SER A 102 5.62 -9.87 17.83
CA SER A 102 6.55 -10.22 18.91
C SER A 102 7.38 -11.45 18.54
N GLY A 103 8.72 -11.34 18.63
CA GLY A 103 9.64 -12.41 18.23
C GLY A 103 10.09 -12.36 16.76
N THR A 104 9.59 -11.41 15.97
CA THR A 104 10.07 -11.15 14.60
C THR A 104 10.90 -9.87 14.54
N THR A 105 11.70 -9.74 13.48
CA THR A 105 12.40 -8.50 13.12
C THR A 105 11.47 -7.49 12.44
N ALA A 106 10.28 -7.92 12.00
CA ALA A 106 9.34 -7.07 11.30
C ALA A 106 8.80 -5.96 12.21
N THR A 107 8.69 -4.77 11.62
CA THR A 107 7.99 -3.63 12.22
C THR A 107 6.72 -3.35 11.44
N ALA A 108 5.68 -2.91 12.14
CA ALA A 108 4.47 -2.45 11.50
C ALA A 108 3.98 -1.18 12.19
N ASN A 109 3.68 -0.18 11.38
CA ASN A 109 3.30 1.17 11.78
C ASN A 109 2.14 1.63 10.88
N CYS A 110 1.41 2.64 11.32
CA CYS A 110 0.40 3.31 10.51
C CYS A 110 0.73 4.81 10.40
N PHE A 111 0.23 5.45 9.35
CA PHE A 111 0.41 6.89 9.18
C PHE A 111 -0.87 7.54 8.69
N GLU A 112 -1.00 8.82 8.99
CA GLU A 112 -2.01 9.71 8.41
C GLU A 112 -1.36 10.61 7.36
N PRO A 113 -1.85 10.61 6.11
CA PRO A 113 -1.28 11.46 5.07
C PRO A 113 -1.69 12.94 5.21
N GLY A 114 -2.68 13.23 6.05
CA GLY A 114 -3.38 14.52 6.13
C GLY A 114 -4.38 14.71 4.98
N SER A 115 -4.81 15.95 4.74
CA SER A 115 -5.69 16.29 3.62
C SER A 115 -4.93 16.29 2.29
N VAL A 116 -5.09 15.23 1.50
CA VAL A 116 -4.39 15.03 0.23
C VAL A 116 -5.37 15.06 -0.94
N ARG A 117 -5.02 15.80 -1.99
CA ARG A 117 -5.79 15.85 -3.24
C ARG A 117 -5.65 14.53 -4.02
N THR A 118 -6.52 13.56 -3.71
CA THR A 118 -6.64 12.28 -4.43
C THR A 118 -8.08 12.02 -4.87
N GLN A 119 -8.31 10.97 -5.66
CA GLN A 119 -9.69 10.49 -5.96
C GLN A 119 -10.35 9.84 -4.74
N PHE A 120 -9.58 9.44 -3.72
CA PHE A 120 -10.09 8.89 -2.47
C PHE A 120 -10.65 10.02 -1.60
N GLY A 121 -11.93 9.95 -1.26
CA GLY A 121 -12.67 11.10 -0.71
C GLY A 121 -13.01 12.18 -1.75
N GLY A 122 -12.81 11.90 -3.04
CA GLY A 122 -13.10 12.80 -4.13
C GLY A 122 -14.60 13.12 -4.22
N PHE A 123 -14.93 14.37 -3.90
CA PHE A 123 -16.07 15.17 -4.35
C PHE A 123 -17.13 14.43 -5.18
N GLY A 124 -17.99 13.70 -4.47
CA GLY A 124 -19.29 13.29 -5.00
C GLY A 124 -20.18 14.51 -5.18
N SER A 125 -20.91 14.53 -6.29
CA SER A 125 -21.80 15.59 -6.79
C SER A 125 -22.96 16.02 -5.87
N ASP A 126 -23.01 15.54 -4.63
CA ASP A 126 -24.14 15.69 -3.70
C ASP A 126 -23.95 16.78 -2.63
N MET A 127 -22.80 17.47 -2.58
CA MET A 127 -22.48 18.41 -1.48
C MET A 127 -23.06 19.83 -1.67
N GLY A 128 -23.74 20.11 -2.78
CA GLY A 128 -24.31 21.43 -3.09
C GLY A 128 -23.28 22.50 -3.47
N LEU A 129 -23.77 23.58 -4.09
CA LEU A 129 -22.94 24.64 -4.67
C LEU A 129 -22.02 25.33 -3.64
N LEU A 130 -22.52 25.55 -2.42
CA LEU A 130 -21.77 26.24 -1.36
C LEU A 130 -20.53 25.45 -0.93
N MET A 131 -20.68 24.14 -0.68
CA MET A 131 -19.54 23.31 -0.31
C MET A 131 -18.55 23.19 -1.47
N ASN A 132 -19.03 23.03 -2.70
CA ASN A 132 -18.15 23.00 -3.88
C ASN A 132 -17.30 24.28 -4.00
N LEU A 133 -17.85 25.45 -3.66
CA LEU A 133 -17.11 26.71 -3.63
C LEU A 133 -16.07 26.73 -2.50
N VAL A 134 -16.47 26.34 -1.26
CA VAL A 134 -15.55 26.23 -0.11
C VAL A 134 -14.37 25.30 -0.44
N TYR A 135 -14.65 24.17 -1.07
CA TYR A 135 -13.65 23.20 -1.47
C TYR A 135 -12.77 23.68 -2.63
N ALA A 136 -13.31 24.42 -3.60
CA ALA A 136 -12.52 25.04 -4.66
C ALA A 136 -11.49 26.03 -4.10
N VAL A 137 -11.86 26.77 -3.05
CA VAL A 137 -10.98 27.70 -2.34
C VAL A 137 -9.99 26.97 -1.42
N ALA A 138 -10.37 25.84 -0.81
CA ALA A 138 -9.48 25.06 0.05
C ALA A 138 -8.47 24.19 -0.73
N ARG A 139 -8.76 23.86 -1.99
CA ARG A 139 -7.96 22.97 -2.85
C ARG A 139 -6.50 23.39 -3.04
N PRO A 140 -6.14 24.68 -3.22
CA PRO A 140 -4.75 25.13 -3.28
C PRO A 140 -3.96 24.90 -1.99
N PHE A 141 -4.65 24.73 -0.85
CA PHE A 141 -4.05 24.49 0.46
C PHE A 141 -3.99 23.00 0.85
N SER A 142 -4.49 22.11 -0.01
CA SER A 142 -4.43 20.66 0.20
C SER A 142 -3.08 20.09 -0.25
N LYS A 143 -2.59 19.05 0.43
CA LYS A 143 -1.31 18.40 0.08
C LYS A 143 -1.38 17.73 -1.30
N THR A 144 -0.25 17.70 -2.00
CA THR A 144 -0.08 16.84 -3.18
C THR A 144 0.05 15.37 -2.76
N PRO A 145 -0.22 14.40 -3.66
CA PRO A 145 0.03 12.98 -3.40
C PRO A 145 1.45 12.68 -2.89
N GLU A 146 2.45 13.38 -3.42
CA GLU A 146 3.85 13.25 -3.02
C GLU A 146 4.06 13.72 -1.58
N GLN A 147 3.48 14.87 -1.21
CA GLN A 147 3.49 15.35 0.17
C GLN A 147 2.69 14.42 1.11
N GLY A 148 1.65 13.77 0.61
CA GLY A 148 0.89 12.74 1.32
C GLY A 148 1.67 11.44 1.54
N ALA A 149 2.54 11.08 0.60
CA ALA A 149 3.40 9.90 0.69
C ALA A 149 4.61 10.08 1.62
N ASP A 150 4.89 11.31 2.05
CA ASP A 150 6.09 11.65 2.83
C ASP A 150 6.31 10.76 4.08
N SER A 151 5.27 10.60 4.90
CA SER A 151 5.37 9.79 6.12
C SER A 151 5.46 8.29 5.82
N LEU A 152 4.85 7.83 4.72
CA LEU A 152 4.99 6.47 4.23
C LEU A 152 6.42 6.18 3.80
N LEU A 153 7.00 7.06 2.98
CA LEU A 153 8.37 6.92 2.48
C LEU A 153 9.37 6.93 3.63
N TRP A 154 9.17 7.84 4.59
CA TRP A 154 9.98 7.89 5.79
C TRP A 154 9.87 6.61 6.63
N LEU A 155 8.65 6.10 6.87
CA LEU A 155 8.44 4.85 7.59
C LEU A 155 9.08 3.64 6.88
N ALA A 156 8.98 3.59 5.55
CA ALA A 156 9.44 2.46 4.76
C ALA A 156 10.97 2.40 4.57
N THR A 157 11.65 3.54 4.65
CA THR A 157 13.03 3.64 4.14
C THR A 157 14.04 4.29 5.07
N SER A 158 13.60 4.99 6.11
CA SER A 158 14.53 5.72 6.98
C SER A 158 15.09 4.81 8.09
N PRO A 159 16.41 4.86 8.37
CA PRO A 159 16.99 4.19 9.53
C PRO A 159 16.33 4.60 10.85
N GLU A 160 15.88 5.86 10.95
CA GLU A 160 15.21 6.40 12.13
C GLU A 160 13.83 5.76 12.37
N ALA A 161 13.16 5.28 11.31
CA ALA A 161 11.89 4.57 11.43
C ALA A 161 12.07 3.06 11.63
N ALA A 162 13.24 2.49 11.32
CA ALA A 162 13.48 1.05 11.38
C ALA A 162 13.28 0.43 12.78
N SER A 163 13.47 1.22 13.84
CA SER A 163 13.24 0.78 15.23
C SER A 163 11.80 0.99 15.72
N ARG A 164 10.95 1.68 14.95
CA ARG A 164 9.59 2.04 15.37
C ARG A 164 8.65 0.86 15.22
N LYS A 165 7.98 0.49 16.30
CA LYS A 165 7.00 -0.60 16.33
C LYS A 165 5.67 -0.08 16.84
N GLY A 166 4.59 -0.33 16.09
CA GLY A 166 3.22 -0.03 16.47
C GLY A 166 2.92 1.47 16.61
N GLN A 167 3.67 2.33 15.92
CA GLN A 167 3.46 3.79 16.00
C GLN A 167 2.40 4.24 14.99
N PHE A 168 1.57 5.19 15.41
CA PHE A 168 0.76 6.00 14.52
C PHE A 168 1.48 7.32 14.24
N VAL A 169 1.71 7.62 12.96
CA VAL A 169 2.61 8.70 12.52
C VAL A 169 1.86 9.75 11.72
N SER A 170 2.10 11.02 12.04
CA SER A 170 1.67 12.17 11.24
C SER A 170 2.85 13.10 11.01
N ASN A 171 3.09 13.50 9.76
CA ASN A 171 4.21 14.36 9.37
C ASN A 171 5.57 13.89 9.95
N ARG A 172 5.87 12.59 9.80
CA ARG A 172 7.08 11.90 10.33
C ARG A 172 7.25 11.95 11.85
N ARG A 173 6.18 12.21 12.60
CA ARG A 173 6.19 12.22 14.08
C ARG A 173 5.16 11.25 14.63
N PRO A 174 5.48 10.48 15.68
CA PRO A 174 4.48 9.78 16.46
C PRO A 174 3.44 10.73 17.01
N VAL A 175 2.18 10.34 16.92
CA VAL A 175 1.05 11.03 17.52
C VAL A 175 0.13 10.00 18.16
N ASP A 176 -0.52 10.40 19.24
CA ASP A 176 -1.48 9.53 19.90
C ASP A 176 -2.73 9.39 19.02
N PRO A 177 -3.15 8.16 18.67
CA PRO A 177 -4.40 7.96 17.97
C PRO A 177 -5.59 8.11 18.93
N SER A 178 -6.81 7.89 18.43
CA SER A 178 -8.01 7.94 19.26
C SER A 178 -7.95 6.92 20.40
N LYS A 179 -8.64 7.21 21.52
CA LYS A 179 -8.75 6.28 22.66
C LYS A 179 -9.26 4.89 22.23
N GLN A 180 -10.17 4.86 21.26
CA GLN A 180 -10.70 3.62 20.70
C GLN A 180 -9.62 2.81 19.95
N ALA A 181 -8.73 3.48 19.21
CA ALA A 181 -7.62 2.81 18.52
C ALA A 181 -6.57 2.24 19.49
N LEU A 182 -6.51 2.77 20.72
CA LEU A 182 -5.65 2.27 21.79
C LEU A 182 -6.31 1.16 22.62
N ASP A 183 -7.57 0.80 22.37
CA ASP A 183 -8.27 -0.23 23.13
C ASP A 183 -7.69 -1.64 22.80
N PRO A 184 -7.01 -2.28 23.78
CA PRO A 184 -6.34 -3.55 23.56
C PRO A 184 -7.31 -4.72 23.36
N LYS A 185 -8.53 -4.62 23.92
CA LYS A 185 -9.57 -5.64 23.83
C LYS A 185 -10.28 -5.52 22.48
N LEU A 186 -10.68 -4.31 22.10
CA LEU A 186 -11.30 -4.06 20.80
C LEU A 186 -10.40 -4.53 19.64
N ALA A 187 -9.09 -4.26 19.72
CA ALA A 187 -8.13 -4.75 18.72
C ALA A 187 -8.07 -6.29 18.64
N ALA A 188 -8.15 -6.99 19.78
CA ALA A 188 -8.15 -8.45 19.84
C ALA A 188 -9.47 -9.06 19.33
N ASP A 189 -10.59 -8.45 19.69
CA ASP A 189 -11.92 -8.86 19.23
C ASP A 189 -12.05 -8.66 17.72
N LEU A 190 -11.62 -7.50 17.20
CA LEU A 190 -11.60 -7.20 15.78
C LEU A 190 -10.74 -8.21 15.02
N TRP A 191 -9.54 -8.54 15.53
CA TRP A 191 -8.67 -9.53 14.91
C TRP A 191 -9.35 -10.90 14.81
N THR A 192 -9.93 -11.38 15.92
CA THR A 192 -10.61 -12.68 15.98
C THR A 192 -11.78 -12.74 14.99
N LEU A 193 -12.56 -11.65 14.92
CA LEU A 193 -13.65 -11.53 13.95
C LEU A 193 -13.12 -11.51 12.51
N SER A 194 -12.05 -10.77 12.23
CA SER A 194 -11.42 -10.73 10.90
C SER A 194 -10.91 -12.10 10.47
N GLU A 195 -10.24 -12.86 11.34
CA GLU A 195 -9.79 -14.23 11.06
C GLU A 195 -10.97 -15.13 10.65
N LYS A 196 -12.07 -15.08 11.42
CA LYS A 196 -13.30 -15.82 11.11
C LYS A 196 -13.88 -15.42 9.76
N LEU A 197 -14.08 -14.13 9.51
CA LEU A 197 -14.67 -13.63 8.27
C LEU A 197 -13.81 -13.95 7.04
N CYS A 198 -12.49 -13.85 7.14
CA CYS A 198 -11.58 -14.24 6.07
C CYS A 198 -11.65 -15.75 5.78
N ALA A 199 -11.74 -16.59 6.81
CA ALA A 199 -11.88 -18.04 6.63
C ALA A 199 -13.21 -18.40 5.94
N GLU A 200 -14.31 -17.78 6.35
CA GLU A 200 -15.63 -17.94 5.73
C GLU A 200 -15.67 -17.42 4.29
N ALA A 201 -15.04 -16.28 4.01
CA ALA A 201 -14.93 -15.73 2.65
C ALA A 201 -14.13 -16.66 1.73
N LYS A 202 -13.06 -17.28 2.24
CA LYS A 202 -12.29 -18.29 1.53
C LYS A 202 -13.11 -19.55 1.23
N ALA A 203 -13.95 -19.99 2.17
CA ALA A 203 -14.83 -21.15 1.96
C ALA A 203 -15.91 -20.90 0.90
N ARG A 204 -16.39 -19.66 0.77
CA ARG A 204 -17.45 -19.27 -0.20
C ARG A 204 -16.96 -19.07 -1.63
N SER A 205 -15.66 -18.87 -1.85
CA SER A 205 -15.08 -18.70 -3.19
C SER A 205 -14.20 -19.91 -3.50
N PRO A 206 -14.77 -21.03 -4.01
CA PRO A 206 -13.95 -22.15 -4.45
C PRO A 206 -12.97 -21.64 -5.51
N LEU A 207 -11.71 -22.07 -5.41
CA LEU A 207 -10.67 -21.74 -6.37
C LEU A 207 -11.20 -22.07 -7.77
N LEU A 208 -11.47 -21.04 -8.59
CA LEU A 208 -11.68 -21.26 -10.02
C LEU A 208 -10.42 -21.95 -10.55
N PRO A 209 -10.55 -22.93 -11.46
CA PRO A 209 -9.39 -23.59 -12.07
C PRO A 209 -8.45 -22.51 -12.60
N SER A 210 -7.22 -22.55 -12.13
CA SER A 210 -6.23 -21.49 -12.35
C SER A 210 -5.89 -21.40 -13.83
N ALA A 211 -6.35 -20.33 -14.50
CA ALA A 211 -5.54 -19.80 -15.59
C ALA A 211 -4.18 -19.41 -14.97
N PRO A 212 -3.04 -19.85 -15.52
CA PRO A 212 -1.73 -19.48 -15.00
C PRO A 212 -1.62 -17.96 -14.95
N PRO A 213 -0.93 -17.39 -13.94
CA PRO A 213 -0.77 -15.96 -13.84
C PRO A 213 -0.14 -15.45 -15.14
N THR A 214 -0.82 -14.52 -15.83
CA THR A 214 -0.24 -13.82 -16.96
C THR A 214 0.79 -12.84 -16.42
N LEU A 215 2.01 -13.32 -16.25
CA LEU A 215 3.17 -12.49 -15.93
C LEU A 215 3.65 -11.85 -17.23
N THR A 216 3.60 -10.52 -17.31
CA THR A 216 4.22 -9.76 -18.40
C THR A 216 5.53 -9.16 -17.89
N GLY A 217 6.66 -9.75 -18.28
CA GLY A 217 8.00 -9.24 -17.99
C GLY A 217 9.07 -10.31 -18.22
N PRO A 218 10.31 -9.93 -18.58
CA PRO A 218 11.39 -10.90 -18.78
C PRO A 218 11.71 -11.60 -17.45
N ALA A 219 11.97 -12.90 -17.53
CA ALA A 219 12.64 -13.61 -16.45
C ALA A 219 13.99 -12.91 -16.16
N ALA A 220 14.33 -12.76 -14.88
CA ALA A 220 15.67 -12.31 -14.51
C ALA A 220 16.72 -13.31 -15.08
N PRO A 221 17.90 -12.83 -15.48
CA PRO A 221 18.99 -13.68 -15.98
C PRO A 221 19.50 -14.66 -14.92
#